data_AF-A0A8I1YMI1-F1
#
_entry.id   AF-A0A8I1YMI1-F1
#
_cell.length_a   1.000
_cell.length_b   1.000
_cell.length_c   1.000
_cell.angle_alpha   90.00
_cell.angle_beta   90.00
_cell.angle_gamma   90.00
#
_symmetry.space_group_name_H-M   'P 1'
#
loop_
_entity.id
_entity.type
_entity.pdbx_description
1 polymer ?
#
loop_
_entity_poly.entity_id
_entity_poly.type
_entity_poly.pdbx_seq_one_letter_code
_entity_poly.pdbx_strand_id
1 'polypeptide(L)'
;MPLRHRDGLSPTAVNVHAVELIRHLVPRLAADNIDAGAVIAASGARVALGDEIGAIIGARMLVMLIGERPGLSAPDSLGAYLTFAPRIGLTDADRNCISNIHHAGLSYAEAAFRISWLVREGLARQITGVALKDESGGGSSKNALPGCDKSDT
;
A
#
# COMPACT_ATOMS: atom_id res chain seq x y z
N MET A 1 25.70 -15.32 22.36
CA MET A 1 25.13 -15.24 20.99
C MET A 1 23.93 -14.29 21.06
N PRO A 2 23.95 -13.10 20.43
CA PRO A 2 22.81 -12.21 20.55
C PRO A 2 21.68 -12.73 19.64
N LEU A 3 20.54 -13.05 20.24
CA LEU A 3 19.27 -13.27 19.55
C LEU A 3 18.90 -11.98 18.81
N ARG A 4 19.20 -11.92 17.51
CA ARG A 4 18.64 -10.90 16.63
C ARG A 4 17.18 -11.25 16.39
N HIS A 5 16.27 -10.67 17.16
CA HIS A 5 14.87 -10.58 16.78
C HIS A 5 14.85 -9.80 15.45
N ARG A 6 14.63 -10.49 14.32
CA ARG A 6 14.40 -9.83 13.04
C ARG A 6 12.94 -9.40 13.05
N ASP A 7 12.73 -8.17 13.50
CA ASP A 7 11.46 -7.47 13.53
C ASP A 7 10.94 -7.37 12.09
N GLY A 8 10.11 -8.35 11.72
CA GLY A 8 9.85 -8.71 10.34
C GLY A 8 9.23 -7.61 9.49
N LEU A 9 9.99 -7.21 8.47
CA LEU A 9 9.63 -6.63 7.18
C LEU A 9 10.79 -6.99 6.23
N SER A 10 10.55 -7.28 4.96
CA SER A 10 11.58 -7.74 4.01
C SER A 10 12.25 -6.57 3.28
N PRO A 11 13.52 -6.21 3.57
CA PRO A 11 14.23 -5.18 2.79
C PRO A 11 14.44 -5.62 1.34
N THR A 12 14.53 -6.93 1.11
CA THR A 12 14.61 -7.54 -0.22
C THR A 12 13.38 -7.21 -1.06
N ALA A 13 12.17 -7.28 -0.48
CA ALA A 13 10.93 -6.94 -1.17
C ALA A 13 10.96 -5.50 -1.71
N VAL A 14 11.41 -4.54 -0.90
CA VAL A 14 11.54 -3.13 -1.33
C VAL A 14 12.59 -3.00 -2.44
N ASN A 15 13.76 -3.60 -2.28
CA ASN A 15 14.84 -3.51 -3.27
C ASN A 15 14.47 -4.13 -4.62
N VAL A 16 13.69 -5.21 -4.63
CA VAL A 16 13.30 -5.91 -5.87
C VAL A 16 12.08 -5.24 -6.52
N HIS A 17 11.07 -4.85 -5.75
CA HIS A 17 9.77 -4.47 -6.31
C HIS A 17 9.51 -2.97 -6.36
N ALA A 18 10.10 -2.16 -5.47
CA ALA A 18 9.72 -0.75 -5.35
C ALA A 18 10.07 0.05 -6.62
N VAL A 19 11.24 -0.17 -7.21
CA VAL A 19 11.66 0.52 -8.44
C VAL A 19 10.71 0.21 -9.60
N GLU A 20 10.38 -1.07 -9.79
CA GLU A 20 9.47 -1.49 -10.86
C GLU A 20 8.05 -0.95 -10.65
N LEU A 21 7.55 -0.96 -9.41
CA LEU A 21 6.26 -0.35 -9.10
C LEU A 21 6.25 1.17 -9.40
N ILE A 22 7.29 1.89 -8.97
CA ILE A 22 7.43 3.34 -9.19
C ILE A 22 7.46 3.67 -10.70
N ARG A 23 8.16 2.86 -11.52
CA ARG A 23 8.19 3.01 -12.99
C ARG A 23 6.79 2.94 -13.61
N HIS A 24 5.88 2.16 -13.05
CA HIS A 24 4.49 2.06 -13.51
C HIS A 24 3.59 3.14 -12.90
N LEU A 25 3.88 3.57 -11.67
CA LEU A 25 3.04 4.51 -10.92
C LEU A 25 3.25 5.97 -11.34
N VAL A 26 4.50 6.42 -11.48
CA VAL A 26 4.81 7.83 -11.75
C VAL A 26 4.16 8.34 -13.04
N PRO A 27 4.18 7.61 -14.17
CA PRO A 27 3.50 8.08 -15.39
C PRO A 27 1.99 8.22 -15.22
N ARG A 28 1.36 7.38 -14.37
CA ARG A 28 -0.09 7.45 -14.10
C ARG A 28 -0.44 8.67 -13.27
N LEU A 29 0.33 8.94 -12.21
CA LEU A 29 0.16 10.15 -11.41
C LEU A 29 0.36 11.42 -12.24
N ALA A 30 1.38 11.43 -13.11
CA ALA A 30 1.64 12.55 -14.01
C ALA A 30 0.48 12.79 -14.99
N ALA A 31 -0.15 11.73 -15.51
CA ALA A 31 -1.33 11.85 -16.37
C ALA A 31 -2.54 12.51 -15.67
N ASP A 32 -2.63 12.35 -14.35
CA ASP A 32 -3.62 13.00 -13.49
C ASP A 32 -3.17 14.37 -12.95
N ASN A 33 -2.04 14.91 -13.43
CA ASN A 33 -1.39 16.14 -12.95
C ASN A 33 -1.00 16.11 -11.46
N ILE A 34 -0.65 14.93 -10.96
CA ILE A 34 -0.21 14.73 -9.57
C ILE A 34 1.31 14.52 -9.58
N ASP A 35 2.04 15.45 -8.97
CA ASP A 35 3.49 15.33 -8.77
C ASP A 35 3.80 14.41 -7.58
N ALA A 36 4.81 13.55 -7.73
CA ALA A 36 5.25 12.63 -6.70
C ALA A 36 5.96 13.33 -5.53
N GLY A 37 6.48 14.55 -5.74
CA GLY A 37 7.15 15.33 -4.70
C GLY A 37 8.42 14.65 -4.16
N ALA A 38 8.61 14.68 -2.84
CA ALA A 38 9.80 14.13 -2.20
C ALA A 38 9.77 12.60 -2.10
N VAL A 39 10.85 11.94 -2.53
CA VAL A 39 11.06 10.49 -2.35
C VAL A 39 12.07 10.27 -1.22
N ILE A 40 11.67 9.54 -0.18
CA ILE A 40 12.47 9.32 1.03
C ILE A 40 12.68 7.83 1.23
N ALA A 41 13.93 7.42 1.42
CA ALA A 41 14.30 6.07 1.81
C ALA A 41 14.67 6.03 3.30
N ALA A 42 14.08 5.12 4.06
CA ALA A 42 14.32 4.98 5.50
C ALA A 42 14.56 3.50 5.88
N SER A 43 15.52 3.26 6.76
CA SER A 43 15.83 1.93 7.31
C SER A 43 15.15 1.70 8.65
N GLY A 44 14.72 0.46 8.93
CA GLY A 44 14.02 0.14 10.19
C GLY A 44 12.64 0.78 10.31
N ALA A 45 12.08 1.22 9.18
CA ALA A 45 10.81 1.93 9.11
C ALA A 45 9.64 1.03 9.49
N ARG A 46 8.65 1.63 10.15
CA ARG A 46 7.30 1.07 10.32
C ARG A 46 6.31 2.02 9.66
N VAL A 47 5.09 1.56 9.38
CA VAL A 47 4.06 2.35 8.69
C VAL A 47 3.85 3.73 9.33
N ALA A 48 3.84 3.81 10.66
CA ALA A 48 3.68 5.06 11.40
C ALA A 48 4.80 6.10 11.18
N LEU A 49 6.01 5.67 10.75
CA LEU A 49 7.09 6.61 10.41
C LEU A 49 6.68 7.53 9.25
N GLY A 50 5.87 7.01 8.34
CA GLY A 50 5.33 7.77 7.23
C GLY A 50 4.55 9.01 7.68
N ASP A 51 3.82 8.92 8.79
CA ASP A 51 3.00 10.03 9.28
C ASP A 51 3.86 11.18 9.81
N GLU A 52 4.93 10.87 10.54
CA GLU A 52 5.89 11.86 11.03
C GLU A 52 6.60 12.57 9.88
N ILE A 53 7.11 11.80 8.91
CA ILE A 53 7.75 12.33 7.71
C ILE A 53 6.79 13.23 6.93
N GLY A 54 5.58 12.72 6.67
CA GLY A 54 4.55 13.43 5.92
C GLY A 54 4.13 14.73 6.59
N ALA A 55 4.01 14.75 7.91
CA ALA A 55 3.73 15.96 8.69
C ALA A 55 4.86 16.99 8.59
N ILE A 56 6.13 16.55 8.68
CA ILE A 56 7.30 17.43 8.61
C ILE A 56 7.40 18.11 7.24
N ILE A 57 7.18 17.37 6.16
CA ILE A 57 7.29 17.91 4.79
C ILE A 57 6.02 18.61 4.32
N GLY A 58 4.93 18.57 5.10
CA GLY A 58 3.63 19.12 4.72
C GLY A 58 2.99 18.40 3.54
N ALA A 59 3.17 17.08 3.43
CA ALA A 59 2.60 16.29 2.34
C ALA A 59 1.07 16.29 2.40
N ARG A 60 0.41 16.50 1.25
CA ARG A 60 -1.05 16.32 1.14
C ARG A 60 -1.48 14.85 1.07
N MET A 61 -0.64 14.03 0.46
CA MET A 61 -0.82 12.59 0.31
C MET A 61 0.54 11.92 0.51
N LEU A 62 0.55 10.84 1.28
CA LEU A 62 1.72 9.99 1.47
C LEU A 62 1.42 8.60 0.88
N VAL A 63 2.35 8.07 0.11
CA VAL A 63 2.38 6.65 -0.29
C VAL A 63 3.64 6.03 0.30
N MET A 64 3.48 5.12 1.26
CA MET A 64 4.58 4.40 1.89
C MET A 64 4.68 2.98 1.32
N LEU A 65 5.79 2.70 0.65
CA LEU A 65 6.13 1.36 0.19
C LEU A 65 6.93 0.64 1.28
N ILE A 66 6.48 -0.55 1.68
CA ILE A 66 7.08 -1.30 2.78
C ILE A 66 7.06 -2.79 2.48
N GLY A 67 8.20 -3.46 2.67
CA GLY A 67 8.28 -4.91 2.43
C GLY A 67 7.55 -5.68 3.51
N GLU A 68 6.68 -6.61 3.13
CA GLU A 68 5.88 -7.38 4.07
C GLU A 68 6.73 -8.40 4.84
N ARG A 69 6.13 -8.97 5.89
CA ARG A 69 6.76 -10.09 6.61
C ARG A 69 6.85 -11.27 5.65
N PRO A 70 8.02 -11.92 5.51
CA PRO A 70 8.15 -13.11 4.68
C PRO A 70 7.13 -14.18 5.09
N GLY A 71 6.21 -14.51 4.19
CA GLY A 71 5.33 -15.66 4.34
C GLY A 71 6.05 -16.95 3.98
N LEU A 72 5.46 -18.11 4.33
CA LEU A 72 6.03 -19.42 4.00
C LEU A 72 6.15 -19.65 2.48
N SER A 73 5.31 -18.98 1.69
CA SER A 73 5.16 -19.15 0.23
C SER A 73 5.56 -17.93 -0.61
N ALA A 74 5.73 -16.75 0.00
CA ALA A 74 6.09 -15.51 -0.67
C ALA A 74 7.03 -14.70 0.24
N PRO A 75 8.35 -14.92 0.15
CA PRO A 75 9.33 -14.32 1.07
C PRO A 75 9.59 -12.82 0.80
N ASP A 76 9.04 -12.26 -0.27
CA ASP A 76 9.41 -10.96 -0.83
C ASP A 76 8.22 -10.07 -1.26
N SER A 77 7.02 -10.23 -0.68
CA SER A 77 5.89 -9.35 -0.99
C SER A 77 6.10 -7.87 -0.58
N LEU A 78 5.68 -6.93 -1.43
CA LEU A 78 5.64 -5.49 -1.14
C LEU A 78 4.20 -5.03 -0.81
N GLY A 79 4.07 -4.17 0.19
CA GLY A 79 2.83 -3.44 0.50
C GLY A 79 2.97 -1.94 0.27
N ALA A 80 1.83 -1.28 0.03
CA ALA A 80 1.71 0.16 -0.11
C ALA A 80 0.62 0.68 0.82
N TYR A 81 0.97 1.65 1.67
CA TYR A 81 0.05 2.35 2.56
C TYR A 81 -0.15 3.78 2.09
N LEU A 82 -1.40 4.23 2.02
CA LEU A 82 -1.74 5.57 1.56
C LEU A 82 -2.46 6.34 2.67
N THR A 83 -1.98 7.56 2.93
CA THR A 83 -2.53 8.45 3.95
C THR A 83 -2.72 9.85 3.38
N PHE A 84 -3.96 10.35 3.41
CA PHE A 84 -4.24 11.77 3.16
C PHE A 84 -3.94 12.59 4.41
N ALA A 85 -3.30 13.74 4.23
CA ALA A 85 -2.90 14.65 5.32
C ALA A 85 -2.21 13.92 6.51
N PRO A 86 -1.10 13.20 6.26
CA PRO A 86 -0.36 12.46 7.29
C PRO A 86 -0.02 13.33 8.51
N ARG A 87 -0.30 12.79 9.70
CA ARG A 87 -0.04 13.42 10.99
C ARG A 87 0.10 12.38 12.09
N ILE A 88 0.82 12.73 13.15
CA ILE A 88 0.97 11.86 14.32
C ILE A 88 -0.42 11.54 14.93
N GLY A 89 -0.60 10.30 15.36
CA GLY A 89 -1.82 9.82 16.01
C GLY A 89 -2.84 9.15 15.07
N LEU A 90 -2.51 8.99 13.78
CA LEU A 90 -3.33 8.22 12.85
C LEU A 90 -3.22 6.71 13.12
N THR A 91 -4.31 6.01 12.84
CA THR A 91 -4.48 4.56 13.03
C THR A 91 -4.53 3.84 11.68
N ASP A 92 -4.46 2.51 11.68
CA ASP A 92 -4.53 1.74 10.43
C ASP A 92 -5.87 1.93 9.71
N ALA A 93 -6.94 2.30 10.42
CA ALA A 93 -8.23 2.61 9.82
C ALA A 93 -8.21 3.89 8.97
N ASP A 94 -7.23 4.77 9.16
CA ASP A 94 -7.06 6.01 8.40
C ASP A 94 -6.26 5.81 7.09
N ARG A 95 -5.76 4.59 6.86
CA ARG A 95 -4.84 4.27 5.76
C ARG A 95 -5.46 3.28 4.79
N ASN A 96 -5.37 3.56 3.50
CA ASN A 96 -5.61 2.52 2.51
C ASN A 96 -4.39 1.61 2.44
N CYS A 97 -4.60 0.31 2.24
CA CYS A 97 -3.54 -0.68 2.11
C CYS A 97 -3.73 -1.47 0.83
N ILE A 98 -2.68 -1.55 0.02
CA ILE A 98 -2.55 -2.47 -1.11
C ILE A 98 -1.39 -3.41 -0.76
N SER A 99 -1.68 -4.70 -0.65
CA SER A 99 -0.72 -5.73 -0.27
C SER A 99 -0.43 -6.71 -1.42
N ASN A 100 0.48 -7.65 -1.16
CA ASN A 100 0.76 -8.76 -2.06
C ASN A 100 1.30 -8.32 -3.45
N ILE A 101 2.07 -7.24 -3.50
CA ILE A 101 2.65 -6.73 -4.75
C ILE A 101 3.95 -7.49 -5.03
N HIS A 102 3.91 -8.39 -6.01
CA HIS A 102 5.06 -9.16 -6.50
C HIS A 102 4.69 -9.88 -7.81
N HIS A 103 5.66 -10.54 -8.45
CA HIS A 103 5.48 -11.18 -9.77
C HIS A 103 4.39 -12.27 -9.83
N ALA A 104 4.17 -13.01 -8.74
CA ALA A 104 3.17 -14.08 -8.65
C ALA A 104 1.90 -13.65 -7.90
N GLY A 105 1.81 -12.37 -7.52
CA GLY A 105 0.70 -11.78 -6.77
C GLY A 105 0.04 -10.68 -7.58
N LEU A 106 -0.17 -9.53 -6.93
CA LEU A 106 -0.66 -8.33 -7.59
C LEU A 106 0.43 -7.76 -8.50
N SER A 107 0.16 -7.73 -9.81
CA SER A 107 1.12 -7.22 -10.79
C SER A 107 1.45 -5.74 -10.56
N TYR A 108 2.64 -5.29 -10.96
CA TYR A 108 3.03 -3.88 -10.81
C TYR A 108 2.09 -2.94 -11.56
N ALA A 109 1.59 -3.33 -12.73
CA ALA A 109 0.67 -2.54 -13.52
C ALA A 109 -0.69 -2.37 -12.82
N GLU A 110 -1.20 -3.44 -12.22
CA GLU A 110 -2.46 -3.43 -11.47
C GLU A 110 -2.31 -2.67 -10.14
N ALA A 111 -1.23 -2.93 -9.40
CA ALA A 111 -0.90 -2.21 -8.17
C ALA A 111 -0.76 -0.70 -8.44
N ALA A 112 -0.02 -0.31 -9.47
CA ALA A 112 0.14 1.09 -9.86
C ALA A 112 -1.20 1.73 -10.23
N PHE A 113 -2.08 1.02 -10.94
CA PHE A 113 -3.42 1.50 -11.28
C PHE A 113 -4.28 1.75 -10.03
N ARG A 114 -4.31 0.81 -9.09
CA ARG A 114 -5.06 0.95 -7.84
C ARG A 114 -4.50 2.08 -6.96
N ILE A 115 -3.17 2.15 -6.83
CA ILE A 115 -2.50 3.23 -6.09
C ILE A 115 -2.83 4.59 -6.72
N SER A 116 -2.70 4.74 -8.05
CA SER A 116 -3.01 6.03 -8.70
C SER A 116 -4.47 6.43 -8.51
N TRP A 117 -5.40 5.46 -8.59
CA TRP A 117 -6.81 5.72 -8.34
C TRP A 117 -7.07 6.20 -6.91
N LEU A 118 -6.51 5.51 -5.91
CA LEU A 118 -6.65 5.89 -4.49
C LEU A 118 -6.00 7.25 -4.19
N VAL A 119 -4.83 7.54 -4.79
CA VAL A 119 -4.19 8.85 -4.65
C VAL A 119 -5.09 9.95 -5.20
N ARG A 120 -5.61 9.77 -6.42
CA ARG A 120 -6.49 10.76 -7.07
C ARG A 120 -7.77 10.99 -6.27
N GLU A 121 -8.47 9.91 -5.89
CA GLU A 121 -9.71 10.03 -5.11
C GLU A 121 -9.46 10.54 -3.69
N GLY A 122 -8.38 10.11 -3.04
CA GLY A 122 -8.04 10.58 -1.70
C GLY A 122 -7.66 12.06 -1.67
N LEU A 123 -6.99 12.56 -2.71
CA LEU A 123 -6.73 14.00 -2.86
C LEU A 123 -8.00 14.80 -3.17
N ALA A 124 -8.86 14.28 -4.03
CA ALA A 124 -10.10 14.96 -4.46
C ALA A 124 -11.15 15.00 -3.34
N ARG A 125 -11.33 13.89 -2.63
CA ARG A 125 -12.32 13.74 -1.55
C ARG A 125 -11.76 14.06 -0.17
N GLN A 126 -10.44 14.23 -0.05
CA GLN A 126 -9.73 14.54 1.19
C GLN A 126 -9.91 13.47 2.28
N ILE A 127 -9.93 12.20 1.87
CA ILE A 127 -10.14 11.04 2.75
C ILE A 127 -9.25 9.87 2.32
N THR A 128 -8.84 9.05 3.28
CA THR A 128 -8.21 7.73 3.07
C THR A 128 -8.76 6.73 4.08
N GLY A 129 -8.30 5.49 4.01
CA GLY A 129 -8.66 4.45 4.97
C GLY A 129 -10.04 3.89 4.74
N VAL A 130 -10.71 3.49 5.82
CA VAL A 130 -12.04 2.86 5.76
C VAL A 130 -13.10 3.77 5.13
N ALA A 131 -12.88 5.09 5.14
CA ALA A 131 -13.74 6.08 4.51
C ALA A 131 -13.63 6.08 2.98
N LEU A 132 -12.50 5.63 2.42
CA LEU A 132 -12.26 5.56 0.97
C LEU A 132 -12.18 4.11 0.52
N LYS A 133 -13.28 3.58 -0.02
CA LYS A 133 -13.31 2.23 -0.60
C LYS A 133 -12.59 2.19 -1.94
N ASP A 134 -11.87 1.11 -2.22
CA ASP A 134 -11.28 0.88 -3.52
C ASP A 134 -12.37 0.46 -4.52
N GLU A 135 -12.75 1.38 -5.39
CA GLU A 135 -13.74 1.19 -6.46
C GLU A 135 -13.07 1.18 -7.84
N SER A 136 -11.74 1.13 -7.89
CA SER A 136 -10.95 1.20 -9.12
C SER A 136 -11.28 0.08 -10.12
N GLY A 137 -11.79 -1.05 -9.64
CA GLY A 137 -12.02 -2.26 -10.43
C GLY A 137 -13.48 -2.61 -10.76
N GLY A 138 -14.49 -1.84 -10.32
CA GLY A 138 -15.89 -2.16 -10.63
C GLY A 138 -16.31 -3.60 -10.32
N GLY A 139 -16.36 -3.97 -9.03
CA GLY A 139 -17.04 -5.16 -8.51
C GLY A 139 -16.36 -6.52 -8.73
N SER A 140 -15.67 -7.02 -7.69
CA SER A 140 -15.59 -8.46 -7.35
C SER A 140 -14.81 -8.66 -6.04
N SER A 141 -15.41 -8.33 -4.91
CA SER A 141 -15.09 -9.08 -3.68
C SER A 141 -15.83 -10.41 -3.77
N LYS A 142 -15.33 -11.36 -4.58
CA LYS A 142 -15.75 -12.75 -4.48
C LYS A 142 -15.03 -13.38 -3.30
N ASN A 143 -15.54 -13.09 -2.11
CA ASN A 143 -15.43 -13.97 -0.95
C ASN A 143 -16.81 -14.07 -0.30
N ALA A 144 -17.80 -14.49 -1.10
CA ALA A 144 -18.94 -15.20 -0.54
C ALA A 144 -18.48 -16.64 -0.35
N LEU A 145 -18.34 -17.04 0.91
CA LEU A 145 -18.19 -18.43 1.32
C LEU A 145 -19.23 -19.28 0.56
N PRO A 146 -18.87 -20.44 -0.02
CA PRO A 146 -19.88 -21.35 -0.53
C PRO A 146 -20.75 -21.77 0.66
N GLY A 147 -22.01 -21.33 0.64
CA GLY A 147 -23.04 -21.83 1.54
C GLY A 147 -23.08 -23.34 1.41
N CYS A 148 -22.88 -24.04 2.53
CA CYS A 148 -23.06 -25.48 2.61
C CYS A 148 -24.56 -25.74 2.47
N ASP A 149 -24.97 -26.03 1.25
CA ASP A 149 -26.31 -26.51 0.93
C ASP A 149 -26.38 -27.96 1.41
N LYS A 150 -27.10 -28.19 2.51
CA LYS A 150 -27.62 -29.51 2.85
C LYS A 150 -29.09 -29.37 3.19
N SER A 151 -29.88 -29.37 2.13
CA SER A 151 -31.26 -29.84 2.14
C SER A 151 -31.29 -31.35 2.40
N ASP A 152 -32.00 -31.74 3.46
CA ASP A 152 -32.83 -32.92 3.67
C ASP A 152 -32.52 -34.24 2.92
N THR A 153 -32.22 -35.28 3.70
CA THR A 153 -33.04 -36.51 3.79
C THR A 153 -32.65 -37.33 5.02
#